data_AF-A0A1H8SLT0-F1
#
_entry.id   AF-A0A1H8SLT0-F1
#
_cell.length_a   1.000
_cell.length_b   1.000
_cell.length_c   1.000
_cell.angle_alpha   90.00
_cell.angle_beta   90.00
_cell.angle_gamma   90.00
#
_symmetry.space_group_name_H-M   'P 1'
#
loop_
_entity.id
_entity.type
_entity.pdbx_description
1 polymer ?
#
loop_
_entity_poly.entity_id
_entity_poly.type
_entity_poly.pdbx_seq_one_letter_code
_entity_poly.pdbx_strand_id
1 'polypeptide(L)'
;MADKNADSLNVLFDEKCVFVHMGGSWGKPQELNVIKSGGIWYKKAAVYSTSVNIFGNTAIMLNDIDLLAVVGGNEVTHAFMVTEVYLKESGKWKMGSLTFSQLLRPVKMEAPGKQ
;
A
#
# COMPACT_ATOMS: atom_id res chain seq x y z
N MET A 1 -2.95 -6.42 -3.37
CA MET A 1 -4.05 -5.55 -2.91
C MET A 1 -5.22 -5.53 -3.90
N ALA A 2 -5.00 -5.31 -5.20
CA ALA A 2 -6.08 -5.25 -6.20
C ALA A 2 -6.97 -6.49 -6.27
N ASP A 3 -6.39 -7.68 -6.25
CA ASP A 3 -7.15 -8.94 -6.27
C ASP A 3 -7.80 -9.29 -4.93
N LYS A 4 -7.66 -8.44 -3.91
CA LYS A 4 -8.12 -8.69 -2.53
C LYS A 4 -7.72 -10.06 -1.96
N ASN A 5 -6.61 -10.64 -2.45
CA ASN A 5 -6.09 -11.93 -2.01
C ASN A 5 -5.49 -11.82 -0.60
N ALA A 6 -6.36 -11.83 0.40
CA ALA A 6 -6.00 -11.68 1.81
C ALA A 6 -5.07 -12.81 2.30
N ASP A 7 -5.18 -14.02 1.74
CA ASP A 7 -4.34 -15.16 2.14
C ASP A 7 -2.87 -14.93 1.76
N SER A 8 -2.61 -14.45 0.54
CA SER A 8 -1.24 -14.13 0.11
C SER A 8 -0.67 -12.94 0.89
N LEU A 9 -1.51 -11.94 1.18
CA LEU A 9 -1.11 -10.79 1.98
C LEU A 9 -0.83 -11.16 3.42
N ASN A 10 -1.59 -12.08 4.01
CA ASN A 10 -1.35 -12.60 5.36
C ASN A 10 0.02 -13.29 5.47
N VAL A 11 0.49 -13.92 4.40
CA VAL A 11 1.85 -14.48 4.32
C VAL A 11 2.90 -13.38 4.16
N LEU A 12 2.63 -12.31 3.41
CA LEU A 12 3.59 -11.21 3.24
C LEU A 12 3.75 -10.36 4.50
N PHE A 13 2.67 -10.13 5.23
CA PHE A 13 2.61 -9.21 6.37
C PHE A 13 3.24 -9.83 7.61
N ASP A 14 4.21 -9.13 8.19
CA ASP A 14 4.73 -9.45 9.51
C ASP A 14 3.62 -9.35 10.56
N GLU A 15 3.68 -10.17 11.62
CA GLU A 15 2.65 -10.16 12.65
C GLU A 15 2.52 -8.81 13.37
N LYS A 16 3.63 -8.08 13.48
CA LYS A 16 3.70 -6.75 14.11
C LYS A 16 3.63 -5.61 13.11
N CYS A 17 3.28 -5.89 11.84
CA CYS A 17 3.26 -4.83 10.85
C CYS A 17 2.19 -3.77 11.13
N VAL A 18 2.50 -2.55 10.71
CA VAL A 18 1.63 -1.38 10.87
C VAL A 18 1.37 -0.71 9.53
N PHE A 19 0.11 -0.37 9.30
CA PHE A 19 -0.37 0.35 8.12
C PHE A 19 -0.77 1.76 8.52
N VAL A 20 -0.34 2.76 7.78
CA VAL A 20 -0.69 4.16 8.01
C VAL A 20 -1.39 4.69 6.78
N HIS A 21 -2.64 5.11 6.96
CA HIS A 21 -3.43 5.73 5.91
C HIS A 21 -3.78 7.16 6.35
N MET A 22 -4.40 7.93 5.46
CA MET A 22 -4.67 9.35 5.71
C MET A 22 -5.53 9.62 6.96
N GLY A 23 -6.40 8.66 7.34
CA GLY A 23 -7.33 8.81 8.46
C GLY A 23 -6.94 8.06 9.75
N GLY A 24 -5.83 7.32 9.77
CA GLY A 24 -5.48 6.51 10.94
C GLY A 24 -4.39 5.46 10.68
N SER A 25 -4.22 4.57 11.66
CA SER A 25 -3.30 3.45 11.56
C SER A 25 -3.92 2.13 12.01
N TRP A 26 -3.41 1.03 11.46
CA TRP A 26 -3.94 -0.31 11.62
C TRP A 26 -2.83 -1.32 11.86
N GLY A 27 -3.13 -2.33 12.67
CA GLY A 27 -2.37 -3.58 12.69
C GLY A 27 -2.85 -4.56 11.64
N LYS A 28 -2.06 -5.60 11.39
CA LYS A 28 -2.32 -6.68 10.43
C LYS A 28 -3.77 -7.21 10.40
N PRO A 29 -4.43 -7.57 11.53
CA PRO A 29 -5.77 -8.15 11.47
C PRO A 29 -6.81 -7.19 10.87
N GLN A 30 -6.74 -5.92 11.23
CA GLN A 30 -7.70 -4.93 10.76
C GLN A 30 -7.46 -4.60 9.28
N GLU A 31 -6.19 -4.46 8.87
CA GLU A 31 -5.84 -4.23 7.45
C GLU A 31 -6.36 -5.38 6.55
N LEU A 32 -6.10 -6.63 6.93
CA LEU A 32 -6.58 -7.79 6.17
C LEU A 32 -8.11 -7.81 6.07
N ASN A 33 -8.82 -7.46 7.15
CA ASN A 33 -10.28 -7.36 7.15
C ASN A 33 -10.79 -6.24 6.23
N VAL A 34 -10.13 -5.08 6.22
CA VAL A 34 -10.46 -3.95 5.33
C VAL A 34 -10.31 -4.36 3.86
N ILE A 35 -9.22 -5.04 3.51
CA ILE A 35 -8.97 -5.50 2.13
C ILE A 35 -9.99 -6.57 1.73
N LYS A 36 -10.23 -7.55 2.61
CA LYS A 36 -11.14 -8.67 2.36
C LYS A 36 -12.59 -8.21 2.19
N SER A 37 -13.04 -7.29 3.06
CA SER A 37 -14.39 -6.69 2.96
C SER A 37 -14.52 -5.72 1.79
N GLY A 38 -13.39 -5.17 1.30
CA GLY A 38 -13.39 -4.14 0.27
C GLY A 38 -13.76 -2.75 0.79
N GLY A 39 -13.68 -2.50 2.11
CA GLY A 39 -13.90 -1.17 2.68
C GLY A 39 -12.92 -0.12 2.13
N ILE A 40 -11.69 -0.56 1.86
CA ILE A 40 -10.72 0.12 1.00
C ILE A 40 -10.28 -0.87 -0.07
N TRP A 41 -10.47 -0.51 -1.34
CA TRP A 41 -10.07 -1.35 -2.46
C TRP A 41 -9.10 -0.63 -3.38
N TYR A 42 -7.83 -1.02 -3.31
CA TYR A 42 -6.74 -0.55 -4.16
C TYR A 42 -6.87 -1.13 -5.58
N LYS A 43 -7.55 -0.44 -6.50
CA LYS A 43 -7.82 -0.98 -7.84
C LYS A 43 -6.58 -0.99 -8.74
N LYS A 44 -5.82 0.10 -8.74
CA LYS A 44 -4.68 0.28 -9.64
C LYS A 44 -3.68 1.27 -9.06
N ALA A 45 -2.40 0.93 -9.10
CA ALA A 45 -1.31 1.84 -8.81
C ALA A 45 -0.47 2.07 -10.08
N ALA A 46 -0.22 3.33 -10.43
CA ALA A 46 0.81 3.71 -11.39
C ALA A 46 2.05 4.15 -10.60
N VAL A 47 3.17 3.47 -10.82
CA VAL A 47 4.45 3.77 -10.14
C VAL A 47 5.32 4.59 -11.08
N TYR A 48 5.71 5.79 -10.65
CA TYR A 48 6.54 6.70 -11.45
C TYR A 48 8.02 6.59 -11.10
N SER A 49 8.33 6.32 -9.84
CA SER A 49 9.69 6.06 -9.40
C SER A 49 9.69 5.18 -8.16
N THR A 50 10.76 4.42 -8.00
CA THR A 50 11.04 3.61 -6.83
C THR A 50 12.49 3.85 -6.42
N SER A 51 12.72 4.06 -5.13
CA SER A 51 14.06 4.00 -4.54
C SER A 51 14.07 2.93 -3.45
N VAL A 52 15.22 2.28 -3.28
CA VAL A 52 15.40 1.20 -2.31
C VAL A 52 16.67 1.45 -1.51
N ASN A 53 16.56 1.43 -0.19
CA ASN A 53 17.69 1.51 0.73
C ASN A 53 17.68 0.27 1.61
N ILE A 54 18.81 -0.45 1.67
CA ILE A 54 18.93 -1.68 2.44
C ILE A 54 19.91 -1.44 3.60
N PHE A 55 19.46 -1.75 4.81
CA PHE A 55 20.21 -1.66 6.06
C PHE A 55 20.17 -3.00 6.78
N GLY A 56 21.26 -3.77 6.70
CA GLY A 56 21.32 -5.11 7.27
C GLY A 56 20.24 -6.01 6.67
N ASN A 57 19.30 -6.47 7.50
CA ASN A 57 18.16 -7.28 7.07
C ASN A 57 16.89 -6.46 6.75
N THR A 58 16.95 -5.13 6.76
CA THR A 58 15.80 -4.26 6.53
C THR A 58 15.92 -3.56 5.17
N ALA A 59 14.83 -3.45 4.43
CA ALA A 59 14.73 -2.64 3.22
C ALA A 59 13.66 -1.57 3.40
N ILE A 60 13.98 -0.34 3.01
CA ILE A 60 13.04 0.78 2.96
C ILE A 60 12.89 1.17 1.50
N MET A 61 11.65 1.10 1.00
CA MET A 61 11.28 1.50 -0.35
C MET A 61 10.47 2.79 -0.28
N LEU A 62 10.76 3.72 -1.19
CA LEU A 62 9.92 4.90 -1.43
C LEU A 62 9.41 4.85 -2.86
N ASN A 63 8.09 4.84 -3.02
CA ASN A 63 7.41 4.78 -4.31
C ASN A 63 6.59 6.05 -4.54
N ASP A 64 6.92 6.83 -5.58
CA ASP A 64 6.04 7.90 -6.08
C ASP A 64 4.95 7.26 -6.93
N ILE A 65 3.71 7.24 -6.45
CA ILE A 65 2.59 6.57 -7.11
C ILE A 65 1.39 7.47 -7.26
N ASP A 66 0.57 7.15 -8.26
CA ASP A 66 -0.86 7.46 -8.22
C ASP A 66 -1.64 6.19 -7.93
N LEU A 67 -2.60 6.29 -7.02
CA LEU A 67 -3.41 5.17 -6.59
C LEU A 67 -4.89 5.46 -6.88
N LEU A 68 -5.48 4.64 -7.74
CA LEU A 68 -6.92 4.52 -7.90
C LEU A 68 -7.46 3.54 -6.84
N ALA A 69 -8.36 4.01 -5.99
CA ALA A 69 -8.98 3.20 -4.95
C ALA A 69 -10.49 3.47 -4.81
N VAL A 70 -11.21 2.50 -4.25
CA VAL A 70 -12.59 2.70 -3.78
C VAL A 70 -12.57 2.80 -2.26
N VAL A 71 -13.11 3.90 -1.72
CA VAL A 71 -13.19 4.16 -0.28
C VAL A 71 -14.63 4.53 0.05
N GLY A 72 -15.28 3.74 0.92
CA GLY A 72 -16.70 3.96 1.26
C GLY A 72 -17.64 3.96 0.05
N GLY A 73 -17.32 3.17 -0.99
CA GLY A 73 -18.08 3.10 -2.24
C GLY A 73 -17.74 4.15 -3.30
N ASN A 74 -16.90 5.15 -2.97
CA ASN A 74 -16.50 6.19 -3.92
C ASN A 74 -15.14 5.87 -4.53
N GLU A 75 -15.04 5.99 -5.85
CA GLU A 75 -13.77 5.89 -6.57
C GLU A 75 -13.01 7.21 -6.45
N VAL A 76 -11.76 7.13 -5.97
CA VAL A 76 -10.86 8.26 -5.75
C VAL A 76 -9.50 7.95 -6.32
N THR A 77 -8.80 8.98 -6.81
CA THR A 77 -7.40 8.87 -7.23
C THR A 77 -6.56 9.90 -6.48
N HIS A 78 -5.51 9.45 -5.82
CA HIS A 78 -4.59 10.30 -5.07
C HIS A 78 -3.14 10.02 -5.43
N ALA A 79 -2.34 11.08 -5.41
CA ALA A 79 -0.89 11.02 -5.50
C ALA A 79 -0.31 10.72 -4.12
N PHE A 80 0.57 9.72 -4.01
CA PHE A 80 1.22 9.32 -2.77
C PHE A 80 2.72 9.12 -2.96
N MET A 81 3.48 9.47 -1.93
CA MET A 81 4.74 8.80 -1.63
C MET A 81 4.40 7.64 -0.70
N VAL A 82 4.62 6.42 -1.16
CA VAL A 82 4.41 5.22 -0.35
C VAL A 82 5.73 4.75 0.20
N THR A 83 5.82 4.70 1.53
CA THR A 83 6.95 4.10 2.23
C THR A 83 6.61 2.66 2.57
N GLU A 84 7.42 1.73 2.08
CA GLU A 84 7.33 0.31 2.44
C GLU A 84 8.57 -0.08 3.22
N VAL A 85 8.38 -0.73 4.36
CA VAL A 85 9.47 -1.28 5.16
C VAL A 85 9.34 -2.79 5.16
N TYR A 86 10.41 -3.47 4.76
CA TYR A 86 10.49 -4.92 4.74
C TYR A 86 11.62 -5.42 5.64
N LEU A 87 11.40 -6.56 6.30
CA LEU A 87 12.40 -7.28 7.07
C LEU A 87 12.67 -8.63 6.40
N LYS A 88 13.94 -8.99 6.27
CA LYS A 88 14.37 -10.29 5.75
C LYS A 88 14.66 -11.21 6.91
N GLU A 89 13.84 -12.24 7.07
CA GLU A 89 13.98 -13.25 8.10
C GLU A 89 13.94 -14.65 7.48
N SER A 90 14.89 -15.50 7.85
CA SER A 90 15.01 -16.86 7.30
C SER A 90 14.97 -16.91 5.76
N GLY A 91 15.61 -15.93 5.12
CA GLY A 91 15.68 -15.81 3.66
C GLY A 91 14.43 -15.24 2.98
N LYS A 92 13.36 -14.92 3.73
CA LYS A 92 12.09 -14.40 3.20
C LYS A 92 11.88 -12.95 3.62
N TRP A 93 11.33 -12.14 2.72
CA TRP A 93 10.93 -10.78 3.03
C TRP A 93 9.52 -10.76 3.61
N LYS A 94 9.33 -9.95 4.65
CA LYS A 94 8.05 -9.67 5.30
C LYS A 94 7.86 -8.17 5.37
N MET A 95 6.65 -7.69 5.12
CA MET A 95 6.32 -6.28 5.26
C MET A 95 6.15 -5.95 6.74
N GLY A 96 6.92 -4.99 7.25
CA GLY A 96 6.80 -4.42 8.59
C GLY A 96 6.01 -3.11 8.60
N SER A 97 6.02 -2.33 7.52
CA SER A 97 5.19 -1.13 7.42
C SER A 97 4.81 -0.78 5.99
N LEU A 98 3.60 -0.22 5.83
CA LEU A 98 3.13 0.43 4.61
C LEU A 98 2.47 1.76 4.99
N THR A 99 3.04 2.87 4.52
CA THR A 99 2.58 4.22 4.86
C THR A 99 2.27 5.01 3.61
N PHE A 100 1.08 5.61 3.55
CA PHE A 100 0.64 6.49 2.48
C PHE A 100 0.79 7.96 2.91
N SER A 101 1.73 8.69 2.29
CA SER A 101 1.88 10.14 2.48
C SER A 101 1.36 10.87 1.25
N GLN A 102 0.24 11.59 1.39
CA GLN A 102 -0.37 12.29 0.27
C GLN A 102 0.59 13.36 -0.26
N LEU A 103 0.83 13.34 -1.57
CA LEU A 103 1.61 14.37 -2.23
C LEU A 103 0.69 15.49 -2.71
N LEU A 104 1.20 16.72 -2.69
CA LEU A 104 0.50 17.90 -3.21
C LEU A 104 0.63 18.07 -4.72
N ARG A 105 1.41 17.20 -5.39
CA ARG A 105 1.49 17.21 -6.86
C ARG A 105 0.16 16.76 -7.45
N PRO A 106 -0.19 17.24 -8.66
CA PRO A 106 -1.33 16.70 -9.40
C PRO A 106 -1.19 15.18 -9.63
N VAL A 107 -2.34 14.51 -9.74
CA VAL A 107 -2.43 13.15 -10.29
C VAL A 107 -1.98 13.21 -11.75
N LYS A 108 -1.03 12.34 -12.10
CA LYS A 108 -0.46 12.12 -13.42
C LYS A 108 -1.18 10.98 -14.16
N MET A 109 -1.80 10.04 -13.45
CA MET A 109 -2.57 8.94 -14.04
C MET A 109 -3.74 9.51 -14.82
N GLU A 110 -3.89 9.10 -16.07
CA GLU A 110 -5.08 9.46 -16.85
C GLU A 110 -6.31 8.88 -16.17
N ALA A 111 -7.35 9.71 -16.02
CA ALA A 111 -8.63 9.24 -15.52
C ALA A 111 -9.10 8.08 -16.42
N PRO A 112 -9.56 6.94 -15.86
CA PRO A 112 -10.18 5.93 -16.68
C PRO A 112 -11.32 6.61 -17.45
N GLY A 113 -11.20 6.63 -18.78
CA GLY A 113 -12.22 7.24 -19.64
C GLY A 113 -13.57 6.71 -19.21
N LYS A 114 -14.54 7.61 -18.99
CA LYS A 114 -15.92 7.22 -18.71
C LYS A 114 -16.35 6.25 -19.81
N GLN A 115 -16.50 4.98 -19.47
CA GLN A 115 -17.27 4.04 -20.29
C GLN A 115 -18.74 4.40 -20.19
#